data_AF-A0A1G7MU34-F1
#
_entry.id   AF-A0A1G7MU34-F1
#
_cell.length_a   1.000
_cell.length_b   1.000
_cell.length_c   1.000
_cell.angle_alpha   90.00
_cell.angle_beta   90.00
_cell.angle_gamma   90.00
#
_symmetry.space_group_name_H-M   'P 1'
#
loop_
_entity.id
_entity.type
_entity.pdbx_description
1 polymer ?
#
loop_
_entity_poly.entity_id
_entity_poly.type
_entity_poly.pdbx_seq_one_letter_code
_entity_poly.pdbx_strand_id
1 'polypeptide(L)'
;MAIDPKFEENRDVADEHEDHRVWGPVDEPEQLGIHGTHVAVDFDICIADGACLEDCPVDVFEWVDTPDHPESEIKADPVKEEQCIDCMLCVDVCPVDAIDVDPGRAGRL
;
A
#
# COMPACT_ATOMS: atom_id res chain seq x y z
N MET A 1 8.12 -2.51 -11.45
CA MET A 1 7.18 -1.59 -12.14
C MET A 1 6.64 -0.71 -11.03
N ALA A 2 6.39 0.58 -11.24
CA ALA A 2 5.76 1.41 -10.22
C ALA A 2 4.27 1.06 -10.07
N ILE A 3 3.69 1.37 -8.91
CA ILE A 3 2.24 1.31 -8.70
C ILE A 3 1.50 2.12 -9.76
N ASP A 4 0.33 1.65 -10.21
CA ASP A 4 -0.55 2.41 -11.11
C ASP A 4 -1.26 3.52 -10.31
N PRO A 5 -0.99 4.82 -10.51
CA PRO A 5 -1.63 5.89 -9.75
C PRO A 5 -3.13 6.03 -10.02
N LYS A 6 -3.67 5.30 -11.00
CA LYS A 6 -5.10 5.26 -11.36
C LYS A 6 -5.71 3.90 -11.07
N PHE A 7 -5.13 3.12 -10.18
CA PHE A 7 -5.59 1.77 -9.88
C PHE A 7 -7.08 1.73 -9.48
N GLU A 8 -7.57 2.77 -8.81
CA GLU A 8 -8.96 2.91 -8.37
C GLU A 8 -9.96 3.11 -9.52
N GLU A 9 -9.48 3.52 -10.71
CA GLU A 9 -10.28 3.63 -11.93
C GLU A 9 -10.38 2.28 -12.66
N ASN A 10 -9.40 1.40 -12.48
CA ASN A 10 -9.15 0.25 -13.35
C ASN A 10 -9.16 -1.11 -12.64
N ARG A 11 -9.17 -1.13 -11.30
CA ARG A 11 -9.23 -2.33 -10.46
C ARG A 11 -10.53 -2.33 -9.64
N ASP A 12 -11.03 -3.53 -9.38
CA ASP A 12 -12.16 -3.73 -8.48
C ASP A 12 -11.68 -3.94 -7.04
N VAL A 13 -12.46 -3.48 -6.06
CA VAL A 13 -12.25 -3.84 -4.65
C VAL A 13 -12.51 -5.33 -4.51
N ALA A 14 -11.48 -6.08 -4.10
CA ALA A 14 -11.52 -7.53 -3.98
C ALA A 14 -11.70 -7.99 -2.52
N ASP A 15 -11.18 -7.22 -1.56
CA ASP A 15 -11.26 -7.54 -0.12
C ASP A 15 -11.16 -6.28 0.77
N GLU A 16 -11.20 -6.47 2.08
CA GLU A 16 -10.94 -5.46 3.12
C GLU A 16 -9.96 -6.03 4.16
N HIS A 17 -8.91 -5.27 4.50
CA HIS A 17 -7.87 -5.65 5.45
C HIS A 17 -7.70 -4.52 6.47
N GLU A 18 -7.77 -4.81 7.78
CA GLU A 18 -7.56 -3.81 8.85
C GLU A 18 -8.19 -2.42 8.54
N ASP A 19 -9.50 -2.42 8.25
CA ASP A 19 -10.34 -1.25 7.94
C ASP A 19 -9.99 -0.47 6.65
N HIS A 20 -9.10 -0.98 5.79
CA HIS A 20 -8.81 -0.40 4.48
C HIS A 20 -9.13 -1.36 3.32
N ARG A 21 -9.40 -0.79 2.14
CA ARG A 21 -9.76 -1.54 0.95
C ARG A 21 -8.56 -2.25 0.34
N VAL A 22 -8.78 -3.45 -0.19
CA VAL A 22 -7.82 -4.19 -1.03
C VAL A 22 -8.32 -4.23 -2.47
N TRP A 23 -7.50 -3.74 -3.39
CA TRP A 23 -7.80 -3.63 -4.81
C TRP A 23 -7.13 -4.76 -5.58
N GLY A 24 -7.94 -5.57 -6.24
CA GLY A 24 -7.51 -6.80 -6.87
C GLY A 24 -6.63 -6.61 -8.12
N PRO A 25 -6.15 -7.72 -8.72
CA PRO A 25 -6.48 -9.09 -8.35
C PRO A 25 -5.85 -9.51 -7.03
N VAL A 26 -6.47 -10.50 -6.37
CA VAL A 26 -5.92 -11.21 -5.21
C VAL A 26 -5.99 -12.70 -5.54
N ASP A 27 -4.84 -13.36 -5.56
CA ASP A 27 -4.63 -14.79 -5.77
C ASP A 27 -3.45 -15.21 -4.88
N GLU A 28 -3.76 -15.50 -3.61
CA GLU A 28 -2.74 -15.78 -2.60
C GLU A 28 -1.98 -17.09 -2.89
N PRO A 29 -0.65 -17.13 -2.65
CA PRO A 29 0.20 -16.07 -2.08
C PRO A 29 0.90 -15.22 -3.14
N GLU A 30 0.70 -15.48 -4.44
CA GLU A 30 1.49 -14.86 -5.51
C GLU A 30 1.03 -13.46 -5.89
N GLN A 31 -0.23 -13.13 -5.61
CA GLN A 31 -0.82 -11.83 -5.90
C GLN A 31 -1.70 -11.35 -4.74
N LEU A 32 -1.35 -10.22 -4.14
CA LEU A 32 -2.04 -9.63 -2.99
C LEU A 32 -2.66 -8.27 -3.33
N GLY A 33 -2.33 -7.71 -4.49
CA GLY A 33 -2.96 -6.48 -4.98
C GLY A 33 -2.51 -5.24 -4.22
N ILE A 34 -3.36 -4.22 -4.22
CA ILE A 34 -3.05 -2.90 -3.64
C ILE A 34 -3.87 -2.70 -2.37
N HIS A 35 -3.19 -2.43 -1.25
CA HIS A 35 -3.80 -2.17 0.05
C HIS A 35 -3.90 -0.66 0.29
N GLY A 36 -5.08 -0.18 0.68
CA GLY A 36 -5.34 1.23 0.99
C GLY A 36 -5.98 2.01 -0.17
N THR A 37 -6.44 3.22 0.12
CA THR A 37 -7.05 4.14 -0.86
C THR A 37 -6.32 5.48 -0.87
N HIS A 38 -6.34 6.19 0.25
CA HIS A 38 -5.68 7.47 0.42
C HIS A 38 -4.16 7.29 0.39
N VAL A 39 -3.68 6.30 1.16
CA VAL A 39 -2.30 5.82 1.12
C VAL A 39 -2.38 4.38 0.63
N ALA A 40 -1.92 4.15 -0.60
CA ALA A 40 -2.00 2.87 -1.25
C ALA A 40 -0.62 2.23 -1.38
N VAL A 41 -0.51 0.94 -1.04
CA VAL A 41 0.71 0.14 -1.17
C VAL A 41 0.43 -1.06 -2.05
N ASP A 42 1.15 -1.20 -3.16
CA ASP A 42 1.09 -2.38 -4.02
C ASP A 42 1.93 -3.51 -3.40
N PHE A 43 1.26 -4.52 -2.86
CA PHE A 43 1.92 -5.66 -2.20
C PHE A 43 2.65 -6.55 -3.20
N ASP A 44 2.28 -6.50 -4.48
CA ASP A 44 2.93 -7.21 -5.59
C ASP A 44 4.23 -6.52 -6.04
N ILE A 45 4.53 -5.33 -5.49
CA ILE A 45 5.75 -4.55 -5.79
C ILE A 45 6.59 -4.35 -4.51
N CYS A 46 5.95 -4.23 -3.35
CA CYS A 46 6.63 -3.96 -2.08
C CYS A 46 7.65 -5.07 -1.75
N ILE A 47 8.91 -4.67 -1.56
CA ILE A 47 10.05 -5.58 -1.27
C ILE A 47 10.45 -5.58 0.22
N ALA A 48 9.59 -5.06 1.09
CA ALA A 48 9.88 -4.89 2.52
C ALA A 48 11.13 -4.04 2.83
N ASP A 49 11.36 -2.96 2.08
CA ASP A 49 12.49 -2.06 2.31
C ASP A 49 12.42 -1.36 3.68
N GLY A 50 11.24 -0.86 4.06
CA GLY A 50 10.98 -0.32 5.40
C GLY A 50 11.20 1.17 5.57
N ALA A 51 11.78 1.90 4.60
CA ALA A 51 11.98 3.35 4.72
C ALA A 51 10.66 4.12 4.97
N CYS A 52 9.54 3.66 4.41
CA CYS A 52 8.23 4.26 4.67
C CYS A 52 7.77 4.12 6.12
N LEU A 53 8.14 3.06 6.84
CA LEU A 53 7.87 2.92 8.28
C LEU A 53 8.80 3.83 9.09
N GLU A 54 10.07 3.92 8.72
CA GLU A 54 11.06 4.71 9.48
C GLU A 54 10.84 6.22 9.34
N ASP A 55 10.48 6.69 8.14
CA ASP A 55 10.40 8.11 7.83
C ASP A 55 8.99 8.71 7.96
N CYS A 56 7.94 7.88 8.15
CA CYS A 56 6.58 8.39 8.30
C CYS A 56 6.44 9.12 9.66
N PRO A 57 6.18 10.44 9.68
CA PRO A 57 6.13 11.21 10.94
C PRO A 57 4.86 10.94 11.78
N VAL A 58 3.92 10.16 11.25
CA VAL A 58 2.60 9.90 11.83
C VAL A 58 2.26 8.40 11.82
N ASP A 59 3.27 7.53 11.67
CA ASP A 59 3.15 6.08 11.84
C ASP A 59 2.00 5.43 11.05
N VAL A 60 1.86 5.76 9.75
CA VAL A 60 0.78 5.22 8.88
C VAL A 60 0.87 3.70 8.70
N PHE A 61 2.09 3.18 8.64
CA PHE A 61 2.38 1.82 8.18
C PHE A 61 2.70 0.87 9.34
N GLU A 62 2.27 -0.36 9.22
CA GLU A 62 2.68 -1.48 10.08
C GLU A 62 3.21 -2.65 9.23
N TRP A 63 3.98 -3.55 9.84
CA TRP A 63 4.40 -4.78 9.15
C TRP A 63 3.27 -5.82 9.22
N VAL A 64 2.91 -6.39 8.07
CA VAL A 64 2.05 -7.57 7.97
C VAL A 64 2.82 -8.73 7.34
N ASP A 65 2.59 -9.95 7.84
CA ASP A 65 3.19 -11.16 7.28
C ASP A 65 2.49 -11.56 5.96
N THR A 66 3.29 -11.83 4.93
CA THR A 66 2.82 -12.33 3.61
C THR A 66 3.66 -13.55 3.19
N PRO A 67 3.54 -14.68 3.92
CA PRO A 67 4.39 -15.83 3.72
C PRO A 67 4.32 -16.35 2.27
N ASP A 68 5.46 -16.83 1.77
CA ASP A 68 5.61 -17.39 0.41
C ASP A 68 5.38 -16.42 -0.76
N HIS A 69 5.11 -15.12 -0.52
CA HIS A 69 4.97 -14.13 -1.58
C HIS A 69 6.33 -13.87 -2.29
N PRO A 70 6.38 -13.80 -3.64
CA PRO A 70 7.63 -13.75 -4.40
C PRO A 70 8.52 -12.54 -4.12
N GLU A 71 7.93 -11.36 -3.89
CA GLU A 71 8.69 -10.12 -3.66
C GLU A 71 9.25 -9.97 -2.23
N SER A 72 8.50 -10.39 -1.20
CA SER A 72 8.93 -10.35 0.21
C SER A 72 7.92 -11.08 1.09
N GLU A 73 8.37 -11.66 2.21
CA GLU A 73 7.53 -12.40 3.17
C GLU A 73 6.82 -11.50 4.19
N ILE A 74 7.03 -10.19 4.14
CA ILE A 74 6.32 -9.17 4.92
C ILE A 74 6.05 -7.96 4.03
N LYS A 75 5.05 -7.13 4.38
CA LYS A 75 4.70 -5.90 3.64
C LYS A 75 4.44 -4.73 4.58
N ALA A 76 4.65 -3.53 4.06
CA ALA A 76 4.28 -2.28 4.74
C ALA A 76 2.79 -2.01 4.49
N ASP A 77 1.94 -2.30 5.47
CA ASP A 77 0.49 -2.19 5.38
C ASP A 77 0.01 -0.82 5.87
N PRO A 78 -0.79 -0.06 5.10
CA PRO A 78 -1.20 1.30 5.45
C PRO A 78 -2.40 1.33 6.41
N VAL A 79 -2.32 0.59 7.52
CA VAL A 79 -3.39 0.43 8.54
C VAL A 79 -3.95 1.75 9.09
N LYS A 80 -3.18 2.84 9.04
CA LYS A 80 -3.57 4.17 9.55
C LYS A 80 -3.57 5.21 8.43
N GLU A 81 -4.00 4.84 7.22
CA GLU A 81 -4.01 5.76 6.06
C GLU A 81 -4.78 7.08 6.32
N GLU A 82 -5.75 7.07 7.23
CA GLU A 82 -6.50 8.21 7.73
C GLU A 82 -5.65 9.26 8.47
N GLN A 83 -4.51 8.86 9.04
CA GLN A 83 -3.58 9.74 9.76
C GLN A 83 -2.60 10.46 8.83
N CYS A 84 -2.56 10.06 7.56
CA CYS A 84 -1.65 10.65 6.59
C CYS A 84 -1.83 12.17 6.48
N ILE A 85 -0.70 12.87 6.52
CA ILE A 85 -0.61 14.33 6.44
C ILE A 85 -0.13 14.83 5.08
N ASP A 86 -0.20 13.99 4.05
CA ASP A 86 0.12 14.34 2.65
C ASP A 86 1.55 14.88 2.46
N CYS A 87 2.50 14.37 3.26
CA CYS A 87 3.90 14.83 3.21
C CYS A 87 4.71 14.26 2.03
N MET A 88 4.20 13.20 1.39
CA MET A 88 4.79 12.51 0.23
C MET A 88 6.15 11.82 0.46
N LEU A 89 6.68 11.81 1.69
CA LEU A 89 7.97 11.18 2.00
C LEU A 89 7.99 9.69 1.64
N CYS A 90 6.95 8.93 2.00
CA CYS A 90 6.88 7.49 1.71
C CYS A 90 6.92 7.17 0.20
N VAL A 91 6.34 8.05 -0.63
CA VAL A 91 6.38 7.93 -2.10
C VAL A 91 7.81 8.16 -2.60
N ASP A 92 8.48 9.20 -2.10
CA ASP A 92 9.83 9.57 -2.54
C ASP A 92 10.92 8.58 -2.08
N VAL A 93 10.78 7.96 -0.91
CA VAL A 93 11.81 7.07 -0.34
C VAL A 93 11.66 5.61 -0.77
N CYS A 94 10.51 5.20 -1.31
CA CYS A 94 10.28 3.82 -1.72
C CYS A 94 11.16 3.47 -2.94
N PRO A 95 12.12 2.54 -2.85
CA PRO A 95 13.07 2.30 -3.94
C PRO A 95 12.45 1.59 -5.16
N VAL A 96 11.23 1.08 -5.02
CA VAL A 96 10.50 0.32 -6.04
C VAL A 96 9.20 0.99 -6.47
N ASP A 97 8.95 2.22 -5.99
CA ASP A 97 7.75 2.99 -6.31
C ASP A 97 6.45 2.21 -6.03
N ALA A 98 6.38 1.50 -4.89
CA ALA A 98 5.22 0.67 -4.50
C ALA A 98 4.10 1.48 -3.82
N ILE A 99 4.34 2.75 -3.48
CA ILE A 99 3.45 3.56 -2.66
C ILE A 99 2.93 4.73 -3.48
N ASP A 100 1.63 4.98 -3.41
CA ASP A 100 0.99 6.16 -3.97
C ASP A 100 0.08 6.83 -2.93
N VAL A 101 0.12 8.16 -2.89
CA VAL A 101 -0.70 8.97 -1.96
C VAL A 101 -1.47 10.01 -2.77
N ASP A 102 -2.79 9.96 -2.71
CA ASP A 102 -3.66 10.92 -3.40
C ASP A 102 -4.77 11.46 -2.46
N PRO A 103 -4.67 12.73 -2.02
CA PRO A 103 -5.68 13.35 -1.16
C PRO A 103 -7.03 13.59 -1.85
N GLY A 104 -7.08 13.46 -3.18
CA GLY A 104 -8.27 13.62 -4.01
C GLY A 104 -9.08 12.33 -4.23
N ARG A 105 -8.57 11.15 -3.82
CA ARG A 105 -9.27 9.88 -4.02
C ARG A 105 -10.59 9.80 -3.28
N ALA A 106 -11.61 9.30 -3.98
CA ALA A 106 -12.93 9.11 -3.41
C ALA A 106 -12.92 8.00 -2.33
N GLY A 107 -13.43 8.34 -1.14
CA GLY A 107 -13.52 7.41 -0.02
C GLY A 107 -12.21 7.25 0.78
N ARG A 108 -11.38 8.29 0.81
CA ARG A 108 -10.56 8.63 1.99
C ARG A 108 -11.51 8.71 3.20
N LEU A 109 -11.32 7.83 4.19
CA LEU A 109 -12.06 7.84 5.45
C LEU A 109 -11.76 9.12 6.26
#